data_AF-A0A7W0KWW4-F1
#
_entry.id   AF-A0A7W0KWW4-F1
#
_cell.length_a   1.000
_cell.length_b   1.000
_cell.length_c   1.000
_cell.angle_alpha   90.00
_cell.angle_beta   90.00
_cell.angle_gamma   90.00
#
_symmetry.space_group_name_H-M   'P 1'
#
loop_
_entity.id
_entity.type
_entity.pdbx_description
1 polymer ?
#
loop_
_entity_poly.entity_id
_entity_poly.type
_entity_poly.pdbx_seq_one_letter_code
_entity_poly.pdbx_strand_id
1 'polypeptide(L)'
;MRQPVVRCVEFVESVTEWTEGALSDDDRLTIEEHLVVCPHCTDYLVQLRLATEVVHEQPPEAPATATRTALLTAFRSQRDSR
;
A
#
# COMPACT_ATOMS: atom_id res chain seq x y z
N MET A 1 -18.66 -7.39 -25.17
CA MET A 1 -17.88 -6.64 -24.17
C MET A 1 -16.45 -6.58 -24.67
N ARG A 2 -15.92 -5.38 -24.94
CA ARG A 2 -14.55 -5.22 -25.46
C ARG A 2 -13.64 -5.17 -24.22
N GLN A 3 -12.65 -6.05 -24.15
CA GLN A 3 -11.74 -6.14 -23.01
C GLN A 3 -10.98 -4.81 -22.87
N PRO A 4 -10.86 -4.24 -21.65
CA PRO A 4 -9.89 -3.16 -21.39
C PRO A 4 -8.47 -3.65 -21.66
N VAL A 5 -7.53 -2.73 -21.94
CA VAL A 5 -6.12 -3.06 -22.24
C VAL A 5 -5.50 -3.93 -21.15
N VAL A 6 -5.92 -3.73 -19.89
CA VAL A 6 -5.54 -4.53 -18.73
C VAL A 6 -6.56 -5.64 -18.46
N ARG A 7 -6.07 -6.87 -18.34
CA ARG A 7 -6.81 -8.04 -17.87
C ARG A 7 -6.86 -8.04 -16.34
N CYS A 8 -7.87 -8.67 -15.76
CA CYS A 8 -8.00 -8.74 -14.29
C CYS A 8 -6.76 -9.35 -13.60
N VAL A 9 -6.11 -10.32 -14.25
CA VAL A 9 -4.87 -10.93 -13.72
C VAL A 9 -3.72 -9.92 -13.66
N GLU A 10 -3.58 -9.07 -14.70
CA GLU A 10 -2.54 -8.04 -14.75
C GLU A 10 -2.79 -6.98 -13.67
N PHE A 11 -4.05 -6.58 -13.46
CA PHE A 11 -4.40 -5.70 -12.34
C PHE A 11 -4.03 -6.32 -10.99
N VAL A 12 -4.36 -7.59 -10.76
CA VAL A 12 -4.04 -8.29 -9.50
C VAL A 12 -2.53 -8.40 -9.28
N GLU A 13 -1.76 -8.61 -10.34
CA GLU A 13 -0.30 -8.65 -10.27
C GLU A 13 0.31 -7.27 -9.96
N SER A 14 -0.26 -6.19 -10.50
CA SER A 14 0.26 -4.82 -10.32
C SER A 14 -0.39 -4.04 -9.19
N VAL A 15 -1.38 -4.60 -8.48
CA VAL A 15 -2.21 -3.86 -7.52
C VAL A 15 -1.38 -3.27 -6.37
N THR A 16 -0.37 -4.02 -5.89
CA THR A 16 0.49 -3.58 -4.80
C THR A 16 1.32 -2.37 -5.23
N GLU A 17 1.97 -2.45 -6.39
CA GLU A 17 2.75 -1.34 -6.97
C GLU A 17 1.87 -0.10 -7.19
N TRP A 18 0.62 -0.28 -7.63
CA TRP A 18 -0.35 0.80 -7.75
C TRP A 18 -0.69 1.43 -6.39
N THR A 19 -0.97 0.61 -5.37
CA THR A 19 -1.29 1.12 -4.02
C THR A 19 -0.11 1.80 -3.32
N GLU A 20 1.12 1.37 -3.63
CA GLU A 20 2.36 1.92 -3.07
C GLU A 20 2.93 3.09 -3.88
N GLY A 21 2.32 3.42 -5.02
CA GLY A 21 2.76 4.51 -5.89
C GLY A 21 4.07 4.22 -6.62
N ALA A 22 4.35 2.95 -6.92
CA ALA A 22 5.55 2.50 -7.60
C ALA A 22 5.40 2.38 -9.13
N LEU A 23 4.18 2.52 -9.65
CA LEU A 23 3.90 2.50 -11.10
C LEU A 23 4.29 3.82 -11.78
N SER A 24 4.57 3.73 -13.08
CA SER A 24 4.64 4.91 -13.95
C SER A 24 3.26 5.58 -14.07
N ASP A 25 3.23 6.86 -14.46
CA ASP A 25 1.97 7.60 -14.65
C ASP A 25 1.06 6.95 -15.71
N ASP A 26 1.65 6.43 -16.78
CA ASP A 26 0.93 5.76 -17.87
C ASP A 26 0.32 4.42 -17.42
N ASP A 27 1.09 3.62 -16.66
CA ASP A 27 0.59 2.35 -16.11
C ASP A 27 -0.51 2.60 -15.08
N ARG A 28 -0.32 3.60 -14.22
CA ARG A 28 -1.31 4.02 -13.23
C ARG A 28 -2.63 4.42 -13.89
N LEU A 29 -2.58 5.21 -14.97
CA LEU A 29 -3.79 5.59 -15.72
C LEU A 29 -4.50 4.37 -16.29
N THR A 30 -3.75 3.44 -16.89
CA THR A 30 -4.31 2.23 -17.49
C THR A 30 -5.03 1.35 -16.44
N ILE A 31 -4.47 1.26 -15.23
CA ILE A 31 -5.10 0.56 -14.09
C ILE A 31 -6.37 1.27 -13.64
N GLU A 32 -6.37 2.60 -13.56
CA GLU A 32 -7.55 3.37 -13.18
C GLU A 32 -8.70 3.22 -14.19
N GLU A 33 -8.38 3.24 -15.49
CA GLU A 33 -9.36 2.95 -16.56
C GLU A 33 -9.97 1.56 -16.40
N HIS A 34 -9.18 0.54 -16.02
CA HIS A 34 -9.68 -0.79 -15.75
C HIS A 34 -10.66 -0.82 -14.57
N LEU A 35 -10.34 -0.13 -13.47
CA LEU A 35 -11.22 -0.05 -12.29
C LEU A 35 -12.56 0.62 -12.59
N VAL A 36 -12.61 1.58 -13.51
CA VAL A 36 -13.87 2.22 -13.94
C VAL A 36 -14.83 1.22 -14.61
N VAL A 37 -14.31 0.22 -15.32
CA VAL A 37 -15.13 -0.70 -16.13
C VAL A 37 -15.30 -2.09 -15.52
N CYS A 38 -14.47 -2.47 -14.55
CA CYS A 38 -14.50 -3.80 -13.94
C CYS A 38 -14.98 -3.76 -12.47
N PRO A 39 -16.25 -4.13 -12.20
CA PRO A 39 -16.76 -4.17 -10.82
C PRO A 39 -16.03 -5.22 -9.97
N HIS A 40 -15.63 -6.36 -10.55
CA HIS A 40 -14.93 -7.42 -9.82
C HIS A 40 -13.55 -6.98 -9.30
N CYS A 41 -12.80 -6.20 -10.07
CA CYS A 41 -11.51 -5.67 -9.63
C CYS A 41 -11.68 -4.54 -8.61
N THR A 42 -12.78 -3.78 -8.66
CA THR A 42 -13.16 -2.84 -7.60
C THR A 42 -13.45 -3.59 -6.29
N ASP A 43 -14.24 -4.67 -6.35
CA ASP A 43 -14.53 -5.51 -5.18
C ASP A 43 -13.25 -6.15 -4.62
N TYR A 44 -12.37 -6.66 -5.50
CA TYR A 44 -11.06 -7.19 -5.10
C TYR A 44 -10.23 -6.12 -4.39
N LEU A 45 -10.21 -4.88 -4.87
CA LEU A 45 -9.48 -3.79 -4.23
C LEU A 45 -10.01 -3.50 -2.82
N VAL A 46 -11.32 -3.56 -2.61
CA VAL A 46 -11.92 -3.43 -1.27
C VAL A 46 -11.44 -4.58 -0.37
N GLN A 47 -11.46 -5.81 -0.87
CA GLN A 47 -10.99 -6.98 -0.11
C GLN A 47 -9.50 -6.88 0.25
N LEU A 48 -8.66 -6.47 -0.70
CA LEU A 48 -7.23 -6.25 -0.48
C LEU A 48 -7.00 -5.24 0.64
N ARG A 49 -7.68 -4.08 0.60
CA ARG A 49 -7.57 -3.04 1.64
C ARG A 49 -7.98 -3.56 3.01
N LEU A 50 -9.10 -4.27 3.09
CA LEU A 50 -9.55 -4.90 4.35
C LEU A 50 -8.52 -5.90 4.88
N ALA A 51 -7.94 -6.73 4.00
CA ALA A 51 -6.89 -7.67 4.40
C ALA A 51 -5.65 -6.92 4.95
N THR A 52 -5.23 -5.83 4.30
CA THR A 52 -4.13 -4.98 4.79
C THR A 52 -4.44 -4.36 6.15
N GLU A 53 -5.65 -3.84 6.35
CA GLU A 53 -6.08 -3.27 7.64
C GLU A 53 -6.02 -4.31 8.76
N VAL A 54 -6.56 -5.52 8.55
CA VAL A 54 -6.55 -6.61 9.54
C VAL A 54 -5.12 -7.03 9.91
N VAL A 55 -4.21 -7.08 8.93
CA VAL A 55 -2.79 -7.37 9.18
C VAL A 55 -2.13 -6.23 9.96
N HIS A 56 -2.46 -4.98 9.65
CA HIS A 56 -1.90 -3.80 10.32
C HIS A 56 -2.40 -3.65 11.78
N GLU A 57 -3.59 -4.12 12.10
CA GLU A 57 -4.14 -4.12 13.47
C GLU A 57 -3.42 -5.09 14.43
N GLN A 58 -2.56 -5.97 13.92
CA GLN A 58 -1.77 -6.84 14.78
C GLN A 58 -0.77 -6.01 15.59
N PRO A 59 -0.65 -6.24 16.92
CA PRO A 59 0.29 -5.51 17.75
C PRO A 59 1.69 -5.69 17.17
N PRO A 60 2.36 -4.60 16.74
CA PRO A 60 3.68 -4.73 16.16
C PRO A 60 4.63 -5.31 17.20
N GLU A 61 5.59 -6.10 16.75
CA GLU A 61 6.65 -6.56 17.64
C GLU A 61 7.32 -5.34 18.27
N ALA A 62 7.32 -5.30 19.60
CA ALA A 62 7.93 -4.20 20.31
C ALA A 62 9.43 -4.16 19.96
N PRO A 63 9.99 -2.99 19.62
CA PRO A 63 11.42 -2.90 19.35
C PRO A 63 12.18 -3.30 20.61
N ALA A 64 13.33 -3.95 20.43
CA ALA A 64 14.23 -4.26 21.53
C ALA A 64 14.46 -3.03 22.42
N THR A 65 14.48 -3.20 23.74
CA THR A 65 14.61 -2.11 24.72
C THR A 65 15.80 -1.19 24.43
N ALA A 66 16.92 -1.76 23.96
CA ALA A 66 18.09 -1.00 23.54
C ALA A 66 17.79 -0.06 22.36
N THR A 67 17.13 -0.57 21.31
CA THR A 67 16.70 0.23 20.14
C THR A 67 15.75 1.35 20.55
N ARG A 68 14.74 1.04 21.38
CA ARG A 68 13.81 2.05 21.90
C ARG A 68 14.54 3.15 22.67
N THR A 69 15.51 2.78 23.51
CA THR A 69 16.29 3.72 24.31
C THR A 69 17.18 4.61 23.45
N ALA A 70 17.82 4.05 22.43
CA ALA A 70 18.63 4.79 21.46
C ALA A 70 17.79 5.80 20.68
N LEU A 71 16.63 5.39 20.16
CA LEU A 71 15.69 6.26 19.43
C LEU A 71 15.20 7.41 20.31
N LEU A 72 14.75 7.12 21.54
CA LEU A 72 14.26 8.17 22.45
C LEU A 72 15.36 9.15 22.84
N THR A 73 16.60 8.69 22.97
CA THR A 73 17.75 9.57 23.23
C THR A 73 18.04 10.48 22.04
N ALA A 74 18.07 9.92 20.83
CA ALA A 74 18.29 10.68 19.60
C ALA A 74 17.18 11.71 19.32
N PHE A 75 15.92 11.40 19.64
CA PHE A 75 14.82 12.37 19.49
C PHE A 75 14.88 13.50 20.52
N ARG A 76 15.31 13.23 21.76
CA ARG A 76 15.50 14.27 22.77
C ARG A 76 16.63 15.24 22.38
N SER A 77 17.79 14.72 21.98
CA SER A 77 18.91 15.58 21.59
C SER A 77 18.60 16.49 20.39
N GLN A 78 17.82 16.01 19.42
CA GLN A 78 17.37 16.84 18.28
C GLN A 78 16.42 17.96 18.69
N ARG A 79 15.57 17.73 19.70
CA ARG A 79 14.69 18.78 20.24
C ARG A 79 15.48 19.83 21.01
N ASP A 80 16.50 19.43 21.75
CA ASP A 80 17.32 20.33 22.56
C ASP A 80 18.33 21.14 21.71
N SER A 81 18.61 20.68 20.48
CA SER A 81 19.51 21.33 19.52
C SER A 81 18.79 22.28 18.54
N ARG A 82 17.48 22.49 18.71
CA ARG A 82 16.63 23.32 17.84
C ARG A 82 16.12 24.55 18.59
#